data_AF-F7QUN4-F1
#
_entry.id   AF-F7QUN4-F1
#
_cell.length_a   1.000
_cell.length_b   1.000
_cell.length_c   1.000
_cell.angle_alpha   90.00
_cell.angle_beta   90.00
_cell.angle_gamma   90.00
#
_symmetry.space_group_name_H-M   'P 1'
#
loop_
_entity.id
_entity.type
_entity.pdbx_description
1 polymer ?
#
loop_
_entity_poly.entity_id
_entity_poly.type
_entity_poly.pdbx_seq_one_letter_code
_entity_poly.pdbx_strand_id
1 'polypeptide(L)' 'MGNVIKDIADTLYLVVGNNDHGYALVNLTDNNVTEKFSTLEGLANVYGDKDDVLVKAEINVL' A
#
# COMPACT_ATOMS: atom_id res chain seq x y z
N MET A 1 3.20 12.74 -2.08
CA MET A 1 4.03 11.58 -1.70
C MET A 1 3.05 10.52 -1.24
N GLY A 2 3.01 9.36 -1.91
CA GLY A 2 2.19 8.24 -1.43
C GLY A 2 2.86 7.60 -0.22
N ASN A 3 2.06 6.97 0.64
CA ASN A 3 2.59 6.21 1.77
C ASN A 3 3.10 4.87 1.24
N VAL A 4 4.40 4.60 1.43
CA VAL A 4 5.01 3.31 1.12
C VAL A 4 5.15 2.52 2.41
N ILE A 5 4.56 1.33 2.44
CA ILE A 5 4.60 0.42 3.57
C ILE A 5 5.58 -0.70 3.23
N LYS A 6 6.39 -1.10 4.21
CA LYS A 6 7.17 -2.33 4.14
C LYS A 6 6.57 -3.35 5.10
N ASP A 7 6.22 -4.51 4.58
CA ASP A 7 5.69 -5.61 5.39
C ASP A 7 6.81 -6.40 6.11
N ILE A 8 6.40 -7.37 6.93
CA ILE A 8 7.31 -8.27 7.66
C ILE A 8 8.18 -9.15 6.74
N ALA A 9 7.78 -9.34 5.49
CA ALA A 9 8.53 -10.07 4.48
C ALA A 9 9.44 -9.17 3.63
N ASP A 10 9.67 -7.92 4.05
CA ASP A 10 10.41 -6.88 3.32
C ASP A 10 9.81 -6.51 1.95
N THR A 11 8.54 -6.85 1.70
CA THR A 11 7.82 -6.45 0.50
C THR A 11 7.35 -5.01 0.63
N LEU A 12 7.55 -4.22 -0.42
CA LEU A 12 7.11 -2.83 -0.45
C LEU A 12 5.77 -2.67 -1.14
N TYR A 13 4.86 -1.94 -0.50
CA TYR A 13 3.55 -1.61 -1.04
C TYR A 13 3.34 -0.10 -1.08
N LEU A 14 2.83 0.40 -2.20
CA LEU A 14 2.35 1.78 -2.30
C LEU A 14 0.84 1.80 -2.03
N VAL A 15 0.43 2.58 -1.04
CA VAL A 15 -0.99 2.89 -0.85
C VAL A 15 -1.43 3.86 -1.94
N VAL A 16 -2.37 3.42 -2.77
CA VAL A 16 -2.96 4.24 -3.84
C VAL A 16 -4.46 4.44 -3.57
N GLY A 17 -4.99 5.58 -3.99
CA GLY A 17 -6.41 5.89 -3.86
C GLY A 17 -6.71 7.19 -3.13
N ASN A 18 -8.00 7.48 -2.98
CA ASN A 18 -8.54 8.63 -2.27
C ASN A 18 -9.97 8.37 -1.79
N ASN A 19 -10.53 9.31 -1.03
CA ASN A 19 -11.89 9.18 -0.47
C ASN A 19 -12.99 9.01 -1.52
N ASP A 20 -12.79 9.52 -2.74
CA ASP A 20 -13.81 9.47 -3.80
C ASP A 20 -13.78 8.14 -4.57
N HIS A 21 -12.64 7.46 -4.60
CA HIS A 21 -12.42 6.29 -5.45
C HIS A 21 -11.96 5.05 -4.70
N GLY A 22 -11.91 5.10 -3.36
CA GLY A 22 -11.39 4.02 -2.52
C GLY A 22 -9.86 3.90 -2.55
N TYR A 23 -9.37 2.89 -1.84
CA TYR A 23 -7.97 2.63 -1.56
C TYR A 23 -7.56 1.21 -1.95
N ALA A 24 -6.32 1.04 -2.39
CA ALA A 24 -5.71 -0.25 -2.71
C ALA A 24 -4.20 -0.21 -2.40
N LEU A 25 -3.57 -1.38 -2.36
CA LEU A 25 -2.11 -1.52 -2.32
C LEU A 25 -1.60 -1.92 -3.70
N VAL A 26 -0.49 -1.31 -4.10
CA VAL A 26 0.31 -1.76 -5.25
C VAL A 26 1.57 -2.42 -4.71
N ASN A 27 1.76 -3.71 -4.96
CA ASN A 27 3.01 -4.39 -4.67
C ASN A 27 4.10 -3.89 -5.62
N LEU A 28 5.16 -3.28 -5.08
CA LEU A 28 6.22 -2.67 -5.87
C LEU A 28 7.24 -3.69 -6.41
N THR A 29 7.14 -4.96 -6.03
CA THR A 29 7.98 -6.05 -6.55
C THR A 29 7.45 -6.59 -7.87
N ASP A 30 6.12 -6.80 -7.97
CA ASP A 30 5.49 -7.47 -9.12
C ASP A 30 4.39 -6.64 -9.82
N ASN A 31 4.12 -5.43 -9.33
CA ASN A 31 3.08 -4.52 -9.81
C ASN A 31 1.64 -5.03 -9.67
N ASN A 32 1.41 -6.07 -8.86
CA ASN A 32 0.05 -6.51 -8.57
C ASN A 32 -0.69 -5.48 -7.70
N VAL A 33 -1.98 -5.30 -8.01
CA VAL A 33 -2.87 -4.39 -7.30
C VAL A 33 -3.89 -5.21 -6.55
N THR A 34 -4.09 -4.91 -5.26
CA THR A 34 -5.12 -5.57 -4.46
C THR A 34 -6.52 -5.20 -4.91
N GLU A 35 -7.53 -5.87 -4.35
CA GLU A 35 -8.89 -5.34 -4.42
C GLU A 35 -8.97 -3.95 -3.75
N LYS A 36 -10.05 -3.24 -4.06
CA LYS A 36 -10.27 -1.86 -3.65
C LYS A 36 -11.25 -1.79 -2.48
N PHE A 37 -10.91 -0.97 -1.49
CA PHE A 37 -11.73 -0.73 -0.31
C PHE A 37 -12.23 0.71 -0.29
N SER A 38 -13.44 0.93 0.22
CA SER A 38 -14.00 2.29 0.34
C SER A 38 -13.25 3.17 1.34
N THR A 39 -12.56 2.58 2.32
CA THR A 39 -11.84 3.30 3.37
C THR A 39 -10.44 2.72 3.59
N LEU A 40 -9.51 3.54 4.07
CA LEU A 40 -8.18 3.08 4.51
C LEU A 40 -8.29 2.08 5.67
N GLU A 41 -9.26 2.26 6.56
CA GLU A 41 -9.53 1.31 7.65
C GLU A 41 -9.94 -0.07 7.12
N GLY A 42 -10.81 -0.12 6.09
CA GLY A 42 -11.19 -1.38 5.45
C GLY A 42 -9.99 -2.10 4.81
N LEU A 43 -9.12 -1.34 4.14
CA LEU A 43 -7.87 -1.86 3.58
C LEU A 43 -6.94 -2.41 4.68
N ALA A 44 -6.75 -1.64 5.75
CA ALA A 44 -5.88 -2.01 6.86
C ALA A 44 -6.40 -3.22 7.64
N ASN A 45 -7.72 -3.39 7.77
CA ASN A 45 -8.31 -4.56 8.43
C ASN A 45 -8.06 -5.87 7.66
N VAL A 46 -7.83 -5.80 6.35
CA VAL A 46 -7.58 -6.97 5.50
C VAL A 46 -6.09 -7.23 5.29
N TYR A 47 -5.31 -6.19 5.03
CA TYR A 47 -3.90 -6.31 4.64
C TYR A 47 -2.90 -5.73 5.64
N GLY A 48 -3.33 -4.97 6.63
CA GLY A 48 -2.42 -4.37 7.60
C GLY A 48 -1.94 -5.37 8.64
N ASP A 49 -0.64 -5.34 8.92
CA ASP A 49 -0.02 -6.04 10.05
C ASP A 49 0.55 -5.02 11.06
N LYS A 50 0.61 -5.41 12.33
CA LYS A 50 1.19 -4.56 13.39
C LYS A 50 2.70 -4.32 13.21
N ASP A 51 3.38 -5.20 12.48
CA ASP A 51 4.81 -5.15 12.22
C ASP A 51 5.13 -4.37 10.92
N ASP A 52 4.10 -3.91 10.19
CA ASP A 52 4.25 -3.05 9.03
C ASP A 52 4.84 -1.69 9.41
N VAL A 53 5.75 -1.19 8.58
CA VAL A 53 6.41 0.10 8.81
C VAL A 53 6.26 1.05 7.63
N LEU A 54 5.98 2.32 7.93
CA LEU A 54 6.02 3.39 6.94
C LEU A 54 7.48 3.67 6.58
N VAL A 55 7.82 3.61 5.30
CA VAL A 55 9.17 3.86 4.81
C VAL A 55 9.20 5.07 3.89
N LYS A 56 10.32 5.79 3.94
CA LYS A 56 10.63 6.82 2.94
C LYS A 56 11.28 6.14 1.74
N ALA A 57 10.55 6.04 0.64
CA ALA A 57 11.05 5.49 -0.62
C ALA A 57 11.01 6.54 -1.74
N GLU A 58 11.95 6.42 -2.68
CA GLU A 58 11.98 7.17 -3.94
C GLU A 58 11.63 6.20 -5.06
N ILE A 59 10.56 6.51 -5.82
CA ILE A 59 10.10 5.67 -6.93
C ILE A 59 10.60 6.30 -8.22
N ASN A 60 11.52 5.62 -8.90
CA ASN A 60 12.01 6.01 -10.21
C ASN A 60 11.24 5.25 -11.29
N VAL A 61 10.52 5.98 -12.13
CA VAL A 61 9.85 5.43 -13.31
C VAL A 61 10.76 5.66 -14.51
N LEU A 62 11.00 4.61 -15.30
CA LEU A 62 11.80 4.67 -16.53
C LEU A 62 10.93 5.02 -17.74
#